data_AF-A0A2D5VRJ2-F1
#
_entry.id   AF-A0A2D5VRJ2-F1
#
_cell.length_a   1.000
_cell.length_b   1.000
_cell.length_c   1.000
_cell.angle_alpha   90.00
_cell.angle_beta   90.00
_cell.angle_gamma   90.00
#
_symmetry.space_group_name_H-M   'P 1'
#
loop_
_entity.id
_entity.type
_entity.pdbx_description
1 polymer ?
#
loop_
_entity_poly.entity_id
_entity_poly.type
_entity_poly.pdbx_seq_one_letter_code
_entity_poly.pdbx_strand_id
1 'polypeptide(L)'
;MYKDLKFPVLIVHRDIKADTVAGDRVRAIAQELTQDGFSILPTASAAEGRIVASTHHGLACILVAAEGAGENSRLLQDMVELIRVARVRAPQLPIFALGEQVTIENAPAEAMADLNHLRGILYLYEDTVSFLARQVARAAHNYLDGLLPPFFKALVQHTAQSNYSWHTPGHGGGVAYRKSPVGQAFHQFFGENTLRSDLSVSVPELGSLLDHTGPLAEAEARAARNFGADHTFFVINGTSTANKIVWHSMVGRDDLVLVDRNCHKSILHSIIMTGAIPLYLCPERNELGIIGPIPLSEFSKESIQAKIDASPLARGRAPKVKLAVVTNSTYDGLCYNAEMVKQALGDSVEVLHFDEAWYAYAAFHEFYAGRYGMGTQYDEHSPLV
;
A
#
# COMPACT_ATOMS: atom_id res chain seq x y z
N MET A 1 9.15 -20.68 1.49
CA MET A 1 7.83 -19.99 1.48
C MET A 1 7.64 -19.12 0.23
N TYR A 2 8.71 -18.62 -0.39
CA TYR A 2 8.65 -17.68 -1.51
C TYR A 2 9.23 -18.21 -2.83
N LYS A 3 9.21 -19.53 -3.06
CA LYS A 3 9.91 -20.13 -4.22
C LYS A 3 9.48 -19.54 -5.57
N ASP A 4 8.23 -19.09 -5.67
CA ASP A 4 7.69 -18.49 -6.89
C ASP A 4 7.91 -16.96 -6.98
N LEU A 5 8.30 -16.32 -5.88
CA LEU A 5 8.63 -14.90 -5.83
C LEU A 5 10.15 -14.71 -5.93
N LYS A 6 10.61 -14.14 -7.05
CA LYS A 6 12.04 -13.97 -7.32
C LYS A 6 12.55 -12.66 -6.73
N PHE A 7 13.04 -12.71 -5.49
CA PHE A 7 13.74 -11.60 -4.85
C PHE A 7 15.25 -11.88 -4.76
N PRO A 8 16.08 -11.31 -5.66
CA PRO A 8 17.51 -11.58 -5.66
C PRO A 8 18.27 -10.98 -4.46
N VAL A 9 19.43 -11.58 -4.16
CA VAL A 9 20.48 -10.98 -3.34
C VAL A 9 21.50 -10.29 -4.25
N LEU A 10 21.73 -9.00 -4.04
CA LEU A 10 22.78 -8.24 -4.71
C LEU A 10 24.09 -8.42 -3.95
N ILE A 11 25.15 -8.85 -4.65
CA ILE A 11 26.50 -8.95 -4.07
C ILE A 11 27.43 -8.03 -4.83
N VAL A 12 27.86 -6.96 -4.17
CA VAL A 12 28.80 -5.95 -4.66
C VAL A 12 30.15 -6.21 -4.01
N HIS A 13 31.01 -6.98 -4.66
CA HIS A 13 32.32 -7.33 -4.11
C HIS A 13 33.39 -7.39 -5.20
N ARG A 14 34.50 -6.69 -5.01
CA ARG A 14 35.59 -6.52 -6.01
C ARG A 14 36.09 -7.87 -6.56
N ASP A 15 36.19 -8.87 -5.69
CA ASP A 15 36.74 -10.19 -6.02
C ASP A 15 35.70 -11.21 -6.54
N ILE A 16 34.40 -10.88 -6.62
CA ILE A 16 33.38 -11.88 -6.94
C ILE A 16 33.57 -12.52 -8.33
N LYS A 17 34.21 -11.81 -9.26
CA LYS A 17 34.57 -12.27 -10.60
C LYS A 17 36.06 -12.62 -10.76
N ALA A 18 36.86 -12.52 -9.69
CA ALA A 18 38.30 -12.73 -9.71
C ALA A 18 38.69 -14.13 -9.21
N ASP A 19 39.77 -14.68 -9.73
CA ASP A 19 40.36 -15.95 -9.29
C ASP A 19 41.27 -15.71 -8.07
N THR A 20 40.64 -15.39 -6.93
CA THR A 20 41.31 -15.12 -5.65
C THR A 20 40.63 -15.90 -4.53
N VAL A 21 41.35 -16.11 -3.42
CA VAL A 21 40.82 -16.81 -2.24
C VAL A 21 39.58 -16.11 -1.67
N ALA A 22 39.55 -14.77 -1.68
CA ALA A 22 38.39 -13.97 -1.31
C ALA A 22 37.24 -14.18 -2.31
N GLY A 23 37.54 -14.16 -3.61
CA GLY A 23 36.57 -14.41 -4.67
C GLY A 23 35.91 -15.78 -4.56
N ASP A 24 36.68 -16.83 -4.27
CA ASP A 24 36.17 -18.18 -4.06
C ASP A 24 35.23 -18.26 -2.86
N ARG A 25 35.59 -17.62 -1.75
CA ARG A 25 34.74 -17.53 -0.56
C ARG A 25 33.41 -16.83 -0.84
N VAL A 26 33.45 -15.68 -1.51
CA VAL A 26 32.24 -14.92 -1.87
C VAL A 26 31.36 -15.72 -2.84
N ARG A 27 31.94 -16.39 -3.85
CA ARG A 27 31.19 -17.26 -4.76
C ARG A 27 30.59 -18.46 -4.05
N ALA A 28 31.28 -19.04 -3.06
CA ALA A 28 30.75 -20.12 -2.25
C ALA A 28 29.54 -19.65 -1.41
N ILE A 29 29.57 -18.45 -0.83
CA ILE A 29 28.41 -17.84 -0.16
C ILE A 29 27.25 -17.68 -1.14
N ALA A 30 27.52 -17.16 -2.35
CA ALA A 30 26.51 -17.02 -3.38
C ALA A 30 25.88 -18.36 -3.79
N GLN A 31 26.68 -19.44 -3.87
CA GLN A 31 26.20 -20.79 -4.17
C GLN A 31 25.30 -21.34 -3.06
N GLU A 32 25.67 -21.21 -1.79
CA GLU A 32 24.83 -21.59 -0.66
C GLU A 32 23.48 -20.83 -0.66
N LEU A 33 23.50 -19.52 -0.91
CA LEU A 33 22.28 -18.72 -1.04
C LEU A 33 21.42 -19.16 -2.23
N THR A 34 22.05 -19.57 -3.33
CA THR A 34 21.34 -20.13 -4.50
C THR A 34 20.68 -21.46 -4.15
N GLN A 35 21.35 -22.33 -3.37
CA GLN A 35 20.78 -23.59 -2.89
C GLN A 35 19.59 -23.36 -1.94
N ASP A 36 19.61 -22.27 -1.19
CA ASP A 36 18.48 -21.85 -0.35
C ASP A 36 17.34 -21.17 -1.14
N GLY A 37 17.51 -20.99 -2.46
CA GLY A 37 16.46 -20.55 -3.38
C GLY A 37 16.52 -19.08 -3.79
N PHE A 38 17.55 -18.34 -3.41
CA PHE A 38 17.75 -16.95 -3.86
C PHE A 38 18.42 -16.89 -5.24
N SER A 39 17.98 -15.97 -6.10
CA SER A 39 18.78 -15.59 -7.26
C SER A 39 19.88 -14.61 -6.83
N ILE A 40 21.03 -14.65 -7.48
CA ILE A 40 22.17 -13.78 -7.16
C ILE A 40 22.40 -12.79 -8.30
N LEU A 41 22.58 -11.51 -7.94
CA LEU A 41 23.05 -10.46 -8.83
C LEU A 41 24.48 -10.08 -8.43
N PRO A 42 25.52 -10.66 -9.08
CA PRO A 42 26.90 -10.39 -8.72
C PRO A 42 27.50 -9.24 -9.52
N THR A 43 28.12 -8.28 -8.85
CA THR A 43 28.94 -7.25 -9.50
C THR A 43 30.23 -6.96 -8.73
N ALA A 44 31.30 -6.67 -9.48
CA ALA A 44 32.56 -6.18 -8.95
C ALA A 44 32.65 -4.64 -8.94
N SER A 45 31.66 -3.96 -9.53
CA SER A 45 31.63 -2.50 -9.68
C SER A 45 30.70 -1.87 -8.66
N ALA A 46 31.24 -0.96 -7.84
CA ALA A 46 30.42 -0.15 -6.93
C ALA A 46 29.38 0.69 -7.69
N ALA A 47 29.73 1.23 -8.86
CA ALA A 47 28.83 2.02 -9.68
C ALA A 47 27.64 1.20 -10.21
N GLU A 48 27.90 -0.02 -10.70
CA GLU A 48 26.84 -0.94 -11.13
C GLU A 48 25.97 -1.35 -9.93
N GLY A 49 26.59 -1.64 -8.78
CA GLY A 49 25.88 -1.93 -7.53
C GLY A 49 24.90 -0.83 -7.12
N ARG A 50 25.29 0.45 -7.24
CA ARG A 50 24.41 1.60 -6.97
C ARG A 50 23.26 1.72 -7.95
N ILE A 51 23.50 1.47 -9.25
CA ILE A 51 22.44 1.44 -10.26
C ILE A 51 21.42 0.35 -9.91
N VAL A 52 21.88 -0.86 -9.60
CA VAL A 52 20.97 -1.96 -9.21
C VAL A 52 20.23 -1.63 -7.92
N ALA A 53 20.91 -1.13 -6.90
CA ALA A 53 20.29 -0.77 -5.61
C ALA A 53 19.22 0.34 -5.74
N SER A 54 19.39 1.29 -6.66
CA SER A 54 18.45 2.39 -6.87
C SER A 54 17.27 2.02 -7.81
N THR A 55 17.48 1.07 -8.73
CA THR A 55 16.50 0.74 -9.78
C THR A 55 15.77 -0.59 -9.57
N HIS A 56 16.37 -1.56 -8.87
CA HIS A 56 15.79 -2.88 -8.71
C HIS A 56 14.75 -2.90 -7.57
N HIS A 57 13.49 -3.17 -7.91
CA HIS A 57 12.35 -3.05 -6.98
C HIS A 57 12.11 -4.25 -6.06
N GLY A 58 12.87 -5.34 -6.23
CA GLY A 58 12.65 -6.60 -5.51
C GLY A 58 13.92 -7.23 -4.95
N LEU A 59 14.84 -6.47 -4.35
CA LEU A 59 15.99 -7.07 -3.67
C LEU A 59 15.56 -7.70 -2.33
N ALA A 60 16.10 -8.87 -2.01
CA ALA A 60 15.92 -9.52 -0.70
C ALA A 60 16.99 -9.08 0.31
N CYS A 61 18.20 -8.81 -0.17
CA CYS A 61 19.36 -8.40 0.64
C CYS A 61 20.44 -7.80 -0.25
N ILE A 62 21.32 -6.99 0.34
CA ILE A 62 22.57 -6.52 -0.29
C ILE A 62 23.76 -6.97 0.55
N LEU A 63 24.78 -7.51 -0.11
CA LEU A 63 26.11 -7.72 0.46
C LEU A 63 27.08 -6.76 -0.23
N VAL A 64 27.77 -5.91 0.52
CA VAL A 64 28.68 -4.90 -0.01
C VAL A 64 30.08 -5.05 0.58
N ALA A 65 31.10 -5.01 -0.26
CA ALA A 65 32.49 -5.03 0.19
C ALA A 65 32.79 -3.81 1.06
N ALA A 66 33.41 -4.05 2.21
CA ALA A 66 33.79 -3.03 3.18
C ALA A 66 35.26 -3.10 3.61
N GLU A 67 36.04 -3.97 2.99
CA GLU A 67 37.47 -4.13 3.28
C GLU A 67 38.24 -2.82 3.03
N GLY A 68 38.96 -2.34 4.05
CA GLY A 68 39.70 -1.08 3.99
C GLY A 68 38.84 0.19 3.88
N ALA A 69 37.51 0.09 4.03
CA ALA A 69 36.63 1.23 3.85
C ALA A 69 36.88 2.35 4.87
N GLY A 70 37.18 2.04 6.14
CA GLY A 70 37.45 3.08 7.14
C GLY A 70 38.76 3.86 6.91
N GLU A 71 39.66 3.36 6.07
CA GLU A 71 40.94 3.99 5.75
C GLU A 71 40.97 4.61 4.34
N ASN A 72 39.97 4.31 3.51
CA ASN A 72 39.87 4.78 2.13
C ASN A 72 38.56 5.54 1.91
N SER A 73 38.66 6.87 1.86
CA SER A 73 37.51 7.76 1.72
C SER A 73 36.63 7.45 0.50
N ARG A 74 37.21 6.96 -0.60
CA ARG A 74 36.45 6.62 -1.82
C ARG A 74 35.61 5.36 -1.62
N LEU A 75 36.20 4.31 -1.04
CA LEU A 75 35.48 3.05 -0.75
C LEU A 75 34.37 3.28 0.27
N LEU A 76 34.65 4.08 1.31
CA LEU A 76 33.65 4.48 2.28
C LEU A 76 32.48 5.23 1.62
N GLN A 77 32.80 6.21 0.77
CA GLN A 77 31.79 7.00 0.07
C GLN A 77 30.94 6.12 -0.84
N ASP A 78 31.55 5.21 -1.61
CA ASP A 78 30.84 4.28 -2.49
C ASP A 78 29.86 3.40 -1.70
N MET A 79 30.25 2.91 -0.52
CA MET A 79 29.40 2.10 0.37
C MET A 79 28.26 2.93 1.00
N VAL A 80 28.57 4.12 1.54
CA VAL A 80 27.57 5.01 2.13
C VAL A 80 26.53 5.44 1.10
N GLU A 81 26.96 5.80 -0.11
CA GLU A 81 26.04 6.16 -1.19
C GLU A 81 25.14 4.98 -1.58
N LEU A 82 25.68 3.76 -1.65
CA LEU A 82 24.89 2.56 -1.88
C LEU A 82 23.82 2.35 -0.80
N ILE A 83 24.18 2.49 0.48
CA ILE A 83 23.25 2.36 1.59
C ILE A 83 22.13 3.39 1.46
N ARG A 84 22.48 4.66 1.21
CA ARG A 84 21.50 5.75 1.05
C ARG A 84 20.53 5.46 -0.08
N VAL A 85 21.01 5.15 -1.29
CA VAL A 85 20.12 4.93 -2.44
C VAL A 85 19.23 3.70 -2.28
N ALA A 86 19.72 2.63 -1.65
CA ALA A 86 18.92 1.44 -1.36
C ALA A 86 17.78 1.74 -0.37
N ARG A 87 18.05 2.57 0.65
CA ARG A 87 17.11 2.88 1.73
C ARG A 87 16.00 3.82 1.33
N VAL A 88 16.19 4.68 0.32
CA VAL A 88 15.14 5.60 -0.17
C VAL A 88 13.84 4.86 -0.51
N ARG A 89 13.94 3.66 -1.09
CA ARG A 89 12.78 2.88 -1.53
C ARG A 89 12.49 1.66 -0.66
N ALA A 90 13.51 1.09 -0.02
CA ALA A 90 13.38 -0.07 0.84
C ALA A 90 14.02 0.19 2.22
N PRO A 91 13.33 0.95 3.10
CA PRO A 91 13.89 1.36 4.39
C PRO A 91 14.32 0.20 5.29
N GLN A 92 13.76 -1.00 5.10
CA GLN A 92 14.03 -2.19 5.92
C GLN A 92 14.90 -3.26 5.21
N LEU A 93 15.38 -3.01 3.97
CA LEU A 93 16.22 -3.96 3.22
C LEU A 93 17.49 -4.34 4.01
N PRO A 94 17.78 -5.61 4.30
CA PRO A 94 19.02 -5.96 4.99
C PRO A 94 20.24 -5.68 4.09
N ILE A 95 21.23 -4.99 4.66
CA ILE A 95 22.51 -4.70 4.00
C ILE A 95 23.62 -5.19 4.93
N PHE A 96 24.46 -6.11 4.47
CA PHE A 96 25.64 -6.56 5.21
C PHE A 96 26.91 -6.00 4.59
N ALA A 97 27.82 -5.56 5.46
CA ALA A 97 29.19 -5.30 5.07
C ALA A 97 29.95 -6.63 5.04
N LEU A 98 30.76 -6.83 4.01
CA LEU A 98 31.54 -8.03 3.79
C LEU A 98 33.02 -7.66 3.69
N GLY A 99 33.88 -8.29 4.47
CA GLY A 99 35.32 -8.03 4.39
C GLY A 99 36.15 -9.15 4.99
N GLU A 100 37.46 -8.96 4.92
CA GLU A 100 38.48 -9.92 5.31
C GLU A 100 38.89 -9.67 6.77
N GLN A 101 39.16 -8.40 7.12
CA GLN A 101 39.53 -7.94 8.47
C GLN A 101 38.67 -6.77 8.97
N VAL A 102 37.88 -6.15 8.08
CA VAL A 102 36.90 -5.05 8.28
C VAL A 102 37.32 -3.93 9.26
N THR A 103 37.76 -2.80 8.69
CA THR A 103 38.22 -1.60 9.41
C THR A 103 37.22 -0.44 9.42
N ILE A 104 35.91 -0.71 9.34
CA ILE A 104 34.86 0.34 9.28
C ILE A 104 34.83 1.19 10.55
N GLU A 105 35.30 0.66 11.68
CA GLU A 105 35.36 1.37 12.97
C GLU A 105 36.17 2.67 12.93
N ASN A 106 37.08 2.82 11.97
CA ASN A 106 37.89 4.02 11.76
C ASN A 106 37.18 5.09 10.92
N ALA A 107 35.94 4.86 10.47
CA ALA A 107 35.21 5.78 9.64
C ALA A 107 34.90 7.12 10.35
N PRO A 108 34.89 8.26 9.64
CA PRO A 108 34.48 9.54 10.19
C PRO A 108 33.06 9.52 10.77
N ALA A 109 32.80 10.36 11.78
CA ALA A 109 31.53 10.42 12.49
C ALA A 109 30.34 10.69 11.55
N GLU A 110 30.54 11.43 10.46
CA GLU A 110 29.52 11.75 9.47
C GLU A 110 29.02 10.51 8.70
N ALA A 111 29.86 9.49 8.54
CA ALA A 111 29.49 8.23 7.89
C ALA A 111 28.82 7.24 8.86
N MET A 112 29.05 7.38 10.17
CA MET A 112 28.54 6.43 11.18
C MET A 112 27.02 6.34 11.20
N ALA A 113 26.31 7.45 10.91
CA ALA A 113 24.85 7.44 10.81
C ALA A 113 24.35 6.45 9.74
N ASP A 114 24.99 6.40 8.57
CA ASP A 114 24.64 5.47 7.50
C ASP A 114 25.13 4.05 7.79
N LEU A 115 26.32 3.90 8.38
CA LEU A 115 26.90 2.60 8.73
C LEU A 115 26.10 1.88 9.81
N ASN A 116 25.48 2.61 10.75
CA ASN A 116 24.57 2.06 11.74
C ASN A 116 23.30 1.42 11.12
N HIS A 117 23.02 1.69 9.84
CA HIS A 117 21.95 1.03 9.10
C HIS A 117 22.36 -0.32 8.49
N LEU A 118 23.63 -0.73 8.63
CA LEU A 118 24.05 -2.08 8.29
C LEU A 118 23.38 -3.08 9.23
N ARG A 119 22.94 -4.21 8.67
CA ARG A 119 22.39 -5.30 9.46
C ARG A 119 23.47 -6.03 10.27
N GLY A 120 24.69 -6.06 9.74
CA GLY A 120 25.83 -6.70 10.36
C GLY A 120 27.06 -6.69 9.46
N ILE A 121 28.17 -7.13 10.02
CA ILE A 121 29.45 -7.29 9.35
C ILE A 121 29.74 -8.79 9.24
N LEU A 122 30.17 -9.24 8.07
CA LEU A 122 30.52 -10.62 7.78
C LEU A 122 32.01 -10.70 7.45
N TYR A 123 32.76 -11.42 8.29
CA TYR A 123 34.19 -11.66 8.12
C TYR A 123 34.41 -12.95 7.32
N LEU A 124 34.99 -12.82 6.13
CA LEU A 124 35.10 -13.90 5.14
C LEU A 124 35.89 -15.13 5.62
N TYR A 125 36.87 -14.91 6.49
CA TYR A 125 37.83 -15.95 6.90
C TYR A 125 37.67 -16.40 8.36
N GLU A 126 36.86 -15.71 9.14
CA GLU A 126 36.66 -16.03 10.56
C GLU A 126 35.54 -17.05 10.80
N ASP A 127 34.74 -17.33 9.77
CA ASP A 127 33.62 -18.27 9.86
C ASP A 127 33.52 -19.20 8.64
N THR A 128 32.63 -20.17 8.76
CA THR A 128 32.26 -21.09 7.70
C THR A 128 31.32 -20.41 6.70
N VAL A 129 31.52 -20.69 5.42
CA VAL A 129 30.67 -20.18 4.32
C VAL A 129 29.18 -20.50 4.57
N SER A 130 28.88 -21.72 5.00
CA SER A 130 27.50 -22.15 5.33
C SER A 130 26.87 -21.30 6.44
N PHE A 131 27.63 -20.94 7.48
CA PHE A 131 27.08 -20.10 8.55
C PHE A 131 26.85 -18.65 8.09
N LEU A 132 27.82 -18.05 7.38
CA LEU A 132 27.66 -16.71 6.80
C LEU A 132 26.44 -16.64 5.86
N ALA A 133 26.30 -17.62 4.95
CA ALA A 133 25.17 -17.71 4.04
C ALA A 133 23.84 -17.86 4.79
N ARG A 134 23.76 -18.71 5.84
CA ARG A 134 22.55 -18.85 6.67
C ARG A 134 22.18 -17.56 7.41
N GLN A 135 23.15 -16.77 7.85
CA GLN A 135 22.87 -15.47 8.46
C GLN A 135 22.21 -14.51 7.47
N VAL A 136 22.73 -14.43 6.25
CA VAL A 136 22.18 -13.62 5.16
C VAL A 136 20.79 -14.11 4.77
N ALA A 137 20.63 -15.41 4.53
CA ALA A 137 19.36 -16.02 4.18
C ALA A 137 18.28 -15.79 5.25
N ARG A 138 18.61 -15.92 6.53
CA ARG A 138 17.70 -15.62 7.63
C ARG A 138 17.25 -14.16 7.63
N ALA A 139 18.18 -13.22 7.42
CA ALA A 139 17.83 -11.81 7.35
C ALA A 139 16.95 -11.48 6.14
N ALA A 140 17.26 -12.07 4.98
CA ALA A 140 16.47 -11.94 3.76
C ALA A 140 15.05 -12.52 3.95
N HIS A 141 14.91 -13.72 4.51
CA HIS A 141 13.61 -14.31 4.81
C HIS A 141 12.79 -13.46 5.78
N ASN A 142 13.39 -13.01 6.89
CA ASN A 142 12.71 -12.14 7.84
C ASN A 142 12.23 -10.82 7.20
N TYR A 143 13.01 -10.24 6.29
CA TYR A 143 12.63 -9.06 5.54
C TYR A 143 11.43 -9.33 4.61
N LEU A 144 11.49 -10.39 3.81
CA LEU A 144 10.40 -10.78 2.92
C LEU A 144 9.12 -11.15 3.70
N ASP A 145 9.27 -11.73 4.88
CA ASP A 145 8.17 -12.03 5.80
C ASP A 145 7.43 -10.78 6.30
N GLY A 146 8.16 -9.68 6.51
CA GLY A 146 7.58 -8.39 6.89
C GLY A 146 7.11 -7.54 5.70
N LEU A 147 7.57 -7.85 4.49
CA LEU A 147 7.25 -7.10 3.27
C LEU A 147 5.80 -7.28 2.84
N LEU A 148 5.30 -8.52 2.85
CA LEU A 148 3.97 -8.83 2.34
C LEU A 148 2.85 -8.37 3.29
N PRO A 149 1.77 -7.75 2.80
CA PRO A 149 0.62 -7.43 3.63
C PRO A 149 -0.13 -8.71 4.07
N PRO A 150 -0.88 -8.68 5.19
CA PRO A 150 -1.39 -9.87 5.86
C PRO A 150 -2.14 -10.85 4.95
N PHE A 151 -3.16 -10.36 4.24
CA PHE A 151 -3.98 -11.20 3.35
C PHE A 151 -3.18 -11.76 2.16
N PHE A 152 -2.37 -10.94 1.50
CA PHE A 152 -1.55 -11.41 0.38
C PHE A 152 -0.50 -12.43 0.84
N LYS A 153 0.09 -12.24 2.02
CA LYS A 153 1.00 -13.22 2.63
C LYS A 153 0.30 -14.55 2.84
N ALA A 154 -0.90 -14.55 3.41
CA ALA A 154 -1.69 -15.75 3.63
C ALA A 154 -2.04 -16.46 2.30
N LEU A 155 -2.41 -15.71 1.25
CA LEU A 155 -2.63 -16.26 -0.08
C LEU A 155 -1.38 -16.95 -0.66
N VAL A 156 -0.22 -16.27 -0.62
CA VAL A 156 1.05 -16.85 -1.10
C VAL A 156 1.43 -18.11 -0.32
N GLN A 157 1.21 -18.13 0.98
CA GLN A 157 1.47 -19.29 1.82
C GLN A 157 0.54 -20.45 1.49
N HIS A 158 -0.75 -20.18 1.31
CA HIS A 158 -1.75 -21.19 0.96
C HIS A 158 -1.44 -21.84 -0.39
N THR A 159 -1.16 -21.04 -1.43
CA THR A 159 -0.86 -21.57 -2.77
C THR A 159 0.42 -22.41 -2.77
N ALA A 160 1.43 -22.03 -1.97
CA ALA A 160 2.68 -22.78 -1.83
C ALA A 160 2.51 -24.16 -1.17
N GLN A 161 1.49 -24.36 -0.34
CA GLN A 161 1.23 -25.65 0.32
C GLN A 161 0.68 -26.72 -0.63
N SER A 162 0.26 -26.35 -1.85
CA SER A 162 -0.17 -27.29 -2.90
C SER A 162 -1.32 -28.22 -2.48
N ASN A 163 -2.21 -27.76 -1.60
CA ASN A 163 -3.36 -28.55 -1.15
C ASN A 163 -4.39 -28.70 -2.28
N TYR A 164 -4.83 -29.93 -2.53
CA TYR A 164 -5.90 -30.19 -3.49
C TYR A 164 -7.25 -29.93 -2.81
N SER A 165 -8.09 -29.13 -3.45
CA SER A 165 -9.38 -28.72 -2.91
C SER A 165 -10.54 -29.54 -3.48
N TRP A 166 -11.51 -29.84 -2.62
CA TRP A 166 -12.81 -30.45 -2.97
C TRP A 166 -13.97 -29.46 -2.82
N HIS A 167 -13.68 -28.16 -2.73
CA HIS A 167 -14.67 -27.09 -2.55
C HIS A 167 -14.70 -26.15 -3.77
N THR A 168 -15.55 -25.13 -3.72
CA THR A 168 -15.60 -24.07 -4.74
C THR A 168 -14.36 -23.16 -4.66
N PRO A 169 -13.92 -22.57 -5.78
CA PRO A 169 -14.52 -22.62 -7.12
C PRO A 169 -14.31 -23.96 -7.87
N GLY A 170 -15.29 -24.36 -8.68
CA GLY A 170 -15.33 -25.68 -9.35
C GLY A 170 -14.22 -25.91 -10.39
N HIS A 171 -13.43 -24.89 -10.75
CA HIS A 171 -12.26 -25.09 -11.59
C HIS A 171 -11.10 -25.79 -10.85
N GLY A 172 -11.17 -25.90 -9.50
CA GLY A 172 -10.23 -26.65 -8.68
C GLY A 172 -8.79 -26.13 -8.81
N GLY A 173 -8.59 -24.83 -8.63
CA GLY A 173 -7.27 -24.19 -8.80
C GLY A 173 -6.74 -24.19 -10.23
N GLY A 174 -7.61 -24.42 -11.22
CA GLY A 174 -7.29 -24.31 -12.65
C GLY A 174 -7.30 -25.66 -13.39
N VAL A 175 -7.43 -26.78 -12.66
CA VAL A 175 -7.47 -28.14 -13.21
C VAL A 175 -8.55 -28.31 -14.26
N ALA A 176 -9.74 -27.73 -14.08
CA ALA A 176 -10.82 -27.86 -15.05
C ALA A 176 -10.47 -27.25 -16.42
N TYR A 177 -9.75 -26.12 -16.44
CA TYR A 177 -9.33 -25.47 -17.68
C TYR A 177 -8.37 -26.34 -18.49
N ARG A 178 -7.56 -27.17 -17.84
CA ARG A 178 -6.62 -28.08 -18.52
C ARG A 178 -7.30 -29.24 -19.26
N LYS A 179 -8.63 -29.40 -19.15
CA LYS A 179 -9.41 -30.49 -19.75
C LYS A 179 -9.95 -30.17 -21.15
N SER A 180 -9.73 -28.97 -21.68
CA SER A 180 -10.11 -28.61 -23.05
C SER A 180 -9.04 -27.76 -23.73
N PRO A 181 -8.92 -27.78 -25.08
CA PRO A 181 -7.94 -26.96 -25.78
C PRO A 181 -8.10 -25.45 -25.52
N VAL A 182 -9.35 -24.95 -25.49
CA VAL A 182 -9.64 -23.54 -25.18
C VAL A 182 -9.31 -23.19 -23.72
N GLY A 183 -9.60 -24.10 -22.80
CA GLY A 183 -9.24 -23.92 -21.39
C GLY A 183 -7.73 -23.96 -21.17
N GLN A 184 -6.99 -24.77 -21.91
CA GLN A 184 -5.53 -24.80 -21.83
C GLN A 184 -4.93 -23.44 -22.25
N ALA A 185 -5.46 -22.81 -23.31
CA ALA A 185 -5.07 -21.46 -23.70
C ALA A 185 -5.40 -20.44 -22.61
N PHE A 186 -6.59 -20.51 -22.00
CA PHE A 186 -6.99 -19.65 -20.88
C PHE A 186 -6.05 -19.81 -19.66
N HIS A 187 -5.73 -21.05 -19.28
CA HIS A 187 -4.82 -21.34 -18.19
C HIS A 187 -3.41 -20.80 -18.44
N GLN A 188 -2.89 -20.93 -19.66
CA GLN A 188 -1.58 -20.40 -20.02
C GLN A 188 -1.55 -18.87 -20.04
N PHE A 189 -2.65 -18.24 -20.49
CA PHE A 189 -2.76 -16.79 -20.55
C PHE A 189 -2.80 -16.14 -19.15
N PHE A 190 -3.66 -16.63 -18.25
CA PHE A 190 -3.78 -16.05 -16.90
C PHE A 190 -2.71 -16.55 -15.92
N GLY A 191 -2.12 -17.73 -16.19
CA GLY A 191 -1.11 -18.35 -15.34
C GLY A 191 -1.70 -19.09 -14.14
N GLU A 192 -0.92 -20.06 -13.63
CA GLU A 192 -1.34 -20.95 -12.54
C GLU A 192 -1.65 -20.20 -11.23
N ASN A 193 -0.79 -19.25 -10.84
CA ASN A 193 -0.95 -18.55 -9.56
C ASN A 193 -2.25 -17.76 -9.47
N THR A 194 -2.67 -17.10 -10.55
CA THR A 194 -3.97 -16.40 -10.62
C THR A 194 -5.12 -17.35 -10.31
N LEU A 195 -5.11 -18.53 -10.94
CA LEU A 195 -6.16 -19.54 -10.79
C LEU A 195 -6.10 -20.27 -9.45
N ARG A 196 -4.92 -20.42 -8.85
CA ARG A 196 -4.75 -21.00 -7.52
C ARG A 196 -5.10 -20.04 -6.38
N SER A 197 -5.00 -18.73 -6.63
CA SER A 197 -5.46 -17.70 -5.68
C SER A 197 -6.96 -17.41 -5.77
N ASP A 198 -7.66 -17.92 -6.79
CA ASP A 198 -9.12 -17.85 -6.88
C ASP A 198 -9.75 -18.90 -5.95
N LEU A 199 -10.03 -18.45 -4.73
CA LEU A 199 -10.47 -19.27 -3.60
C LEU A 199 -11.78 -18.73 -3.04
N SER A 200 -12.47 -19.57 -2.28
CA SER A 200 -13.67 -19.19 -1.54
C SER A 200 -13.44 -19.23 -0.03
N VAL A 201 -14.44 -18.77 0.72
CA VAL A 201 -14.50 -18.88 2.20
C VAL A 201 -14.36 -20.32 2.72
N SER A 202 -14.42 -21.32 1.84
CA SER A 202 -14.15 -22.73 2.18
C SER A 202 -12.69 -22.99 2.58
N VAL A 203 -11.81 -21.99 2.49
CA VAL A 203 -10.42 -22.00 2.97
C VAL A 203 -10.36 -21.22 4.31
N PRO A 204 -10.56 -21.87 5.46
CA PRO A 204 -10.80 -21.16 6.73
C PRO A 204 -9.59 -20.34 7.19
N GLU A 205 -8.37 -20.73 6.82
CA GLU A 205 -7.15 -20.02 7.19
C GLU A 205 -7.03 -18.62 6.57
N LEU A 206 -7.81 -18.33 5.52
CA LEU A 206 -7.88 -17.00 4.90
C LEU A 206 -8.93 -16.08 5.55
N GLY A 207 -9.77 -16.63 6.44
CA GLY A 207 -10.88 -15.91 7.04
C GLY A 207 -12.01 -15.63 6.05
N SER A 208 -12.83 -14.62 6.37
CA SER A 208 -14.00 -14.23 5.59
C SER A 208 -14.06 -12.72 5.45
N LEU A 209 -14.26 -12.25 4.21
CA LEU A 209 -14.39 -10.83 3.88
C LEU A 209 -15.67 -10.24 4.48
N LEU A 210 -16.77 -10.99 4.46
CA LEU A 210 -18.06 -10.51 4.96
C LEU A 210 -18.15 -10.55 6.49
N ASP A 211 -17.39 -11.44 7.13
CA ASP A 211 -17.36 -11.55 8.59
C ASP A 211 -16.21 -10.73 9.22
N HIS A 212 -15.33 -10.13 8.40
CA HIS A 212 -14.16 -9.39 8.85
C HIS A 212 -13.27 -10.19 9.80
N THR A 213 -12.83 -11.38 9.37
CA THR A 213 -12.04 -12.32 10.19
C THR A 213 -10.71 -12.72 9.56
N GLY A 214 -9.78 -13.20 10.39
CA GLY A 214 -8.51 -13.75 9.96
C GLY A 214 -7.59 -12.73 9.26
N PRO A 215 -6.77 -13.15 8.28
CA PRO A 215 -5.86 -12.28 7.55
C PRO A 215 -6.53 -11.10 6.82
N LEU A 216 -7.83 -11.20 6.50
CA LEU A 216 -8.60 -10.09 5.93
C LEU A 216 -8.83 -8.96 6.94
N ALA A 217 -9.23 -9.30 8.16
CA ALA A 217 -9.39 -8.33 9.25
C ALA A 217 -8.07 -7.61 9.57
N GLU A 218 -6.97 -8.36 9.59
CA GLU A 218 -5.63 -7.78 9.79
C GLU A 218 -5.24 -6.83 8.66
N ALA A 219 -5.63 -7.15 7.42
CA ALA A 219 -5.39 -6.29 6.27
C ALA A 219 -6.24 -5.01 6.31
N GLU A 220 -7.52 -5.11 6.69
CA GLU A 220 -8.40 -3.96 6.92
C GLU A 220 -7.86 -3.06 8.04
N ALA A 221 -7.45 -3.63 9.17
CA ALA A 221 -6.84 -2.89 10.27
C ALA A 221 -5.50 -2.22 9.86
N ARG A 222 -4.70 -2.87 9.03
CA ARG A 222 -3.47 -2.27 8.48
C ARG A 222 -3.80 -1.13 7.51
N ALA A 223 -4.82 -1.28 6.67
CA ALA A 223 -5.27 -0.22 5.78
C ALA A 223 -5.80 0.99 6.57
N ALA A 224 -6.61 0.77 7.61
CA ALA A 224 -7.09 1.82 8.50
C ALA A 224 -5.94 2.64 9.09
N ARG A 225 -4.91 1.98 9.65
CA ARG A 225 -3.70 2.66 10.13
C ARG A 225 -2.95 3.43 9.05
N ASN A 226 -2.83 2.88 7.85
CA ASN A 226 -2.10 3.52 6.76
C ASN A 226 -2.81 4.77 6.23
N PHE A 227 -4.15 4.75 6.18
CA PHE A 227 -4.97 5.84 5.66
C PHE A 227 -5.44 6.82 6.74
N GLY A 228 -5.12 6.57 8.02
CA GLY A 228 -5.52 7.42 9.14
C GLY A 228 -7.00 7.31 9.52
N ALA A 229 -7.64 6.18 9.23
CA ALA A 229 -9.04 5.93 9.54
C ALA A 229 -9.19 5.07 10.81
N ASP A 230 -10.31 5.22 11.52
CA ASP A 230 -10.66 4.33 12.65
C ASP A 230 -10.99 2.91 12.16
N HIS A 231 -11.72 2.82 11.05
CA HIS A 231 -12.11 1.56 10.42
C HIS A 231 -11.94 1.65 8.90
N THR A 232 -11.67 0.51 8.26
CA THR A 232 -11.60 0.40 6.81
C THR A 232 -12.27 -0.90 6.37
N PHE A 233 -13.07 -0.81 5.31
CA PHE A 233 -13.78 -1.94 4.72
C PHE A 233 -13.30 -2.14 3.28
N PHE A 234 -12.98 -3.38 2.90
CA PHE A 234 -12.65 -3.68 1.51
C PHE A 234 -13.89 -3.94 0.67
N VAL A 235 -14.04 -3.20 -0.43
CA VAL A 235 -15.18 -3.30 -1.35
C VAL A 235 -14.72 -3.83 -2.71
N ILE A 236 -15.23 -5.00 -3.08
CA ILE A 236 -14.84 -5.71 -4.32
C ILE A 236 -15.64 -5.31 -5.57
N ASN A 237 -16.49 -4.29 -5.48
CA ASN A 237 -17.29 -3.77 -6.60
C ASN A 237 -17.15 -2.25 -6.80
N GLY A 238 -15.96 -1.72 -6.47
CA GLY A 238 -15.57 -0.32 -6.67
C GLY A 238 -16.31 0.70 -5.79
N THR A 239 -15.88 1.96 -5.87
CA THR A 239 -16.45 3.07 -5.08
C THR A 239 -17.93 3.31 -5.38
N SER A 240 -18.40 2.90 -6.57
CA SER A 240 -19.83 2.92 -6.87
C SER A 240 -20.67 2.13 -5.86
N THR A 241 -20.17 0.97 -5.41
CA THR A 241 -20.82 0.19 -4.35
C THR A 241 -20.46 0.73 -2.98
N ALA A 242 -19.24 1.20 -2.74
CA ALA A 242 -18.87 1.81 -1.46
C ALA A 242 -19.79 2.98 -1.08
N ASN A 243 -20.08 3.88 -2.03
CA ASN A 243 -21.03 4.98 -1.83
C ASN A 243 -22.41 4.47 -1.42
N LYS A 244 -22.90 3.39 -2.05
CA LYS A 244 -24.19 2.79 -1.68
C LYS A 244 -24.16 2.19 -0.29
N ILE A 245 -23.06 1.54 0.12
CA ILE A 245 -22.90 0.98 1.47
C ILE A 245 -23.02 2.10 2.51
N VAL A 246 -22.27 3.20 2.34
CA VAL A 246 -22.32 4.36 3.24
C VAL A 246 -23.73 4.95 3.30
N TRP A 247 -24.39 5.12 2.16
CA TRP A 247 -25.73 5.68 2.12
C TRP A 247 -26.78 4.76 2.73
N HIS A 248 -26.72 3.45 2.48
CA HIS A 248 -27.66 2.50 3.06
C HIS A 248 -27.46 2.26 4.57
N SER A 249 -26.29 2.57 5.12
CA SER A 249 -26.06 2.50 6.56
C SER A 249 -26.53 3.75 7.31
N MET A 250 -26.50 4.91 6.66
CA MET A 250 -26.75 6.20 7.32
C MET A 250 -28.08 6.87 6.97
N VAL A 251 -28.66 6.58 5.80
CA VAL A 251 -29.78 7.35 5.22
C VAL A 251 -31.02 6.48 5.06
N GLY A 252 -32.13 6.93 5.67
CA GLY A 252 -33.46 6.36 5.51
C GLY A 252 -34.29 7.04 4.41
N ARG A 253 -35.47 6.48 4.17
CA ARG A 253 -36.47 7.10 3.28
C ARG A 253 -36.94 8.43 3.87
N ASP A 254 -37.10 9.43 3.01
CA ASP A 254 -37.52 10.80 3.35
C ASP A 254 -36.52 11.61 4.22
N ASP A 255 -35.33 11.07 4.52
CA ASP A 255 -34.28 11.85 5.17
C ASP A 255 -33.80 12.97 4.23
N LEU A 256 -33.54 14.15 4.79
CA LEU A 256 -32.93 15.25 4.06
C LEU A 256 -31.43 15.00 3.92
N VAL A 257 -30.90 15.09 2.70
CA VAL A 257 -29.47 14.89 2.43
C VAL A 257 -28.92 16.07 1.63
N LEU A 258 -27.72 16.53 1.99
CA LEU A 258 -27.04 17.62 1.33
C LEU A 258 -26.04 17.05 0.32
N VAL A 259 -26.19 17.40 -0.96
CA VAL A 259 -25.54 16.68 -2.06
C VAL A 259 -24.81 17.64 -2.96
N ASP A 260 -23.50 17.44 -3.13
CA ASP A 260 -22.74 18.08 -4.21
C ASP A 260 -23.42 17.87 -5.56
N ARG A 261 -23.74 18.96 -6.27
CA ARG A 261 -24.35 18.86 -7.59
C ARG A 261 -23.40 18.24 -8.63
N ASN A 262 -22.10 18.29 -8.37
CA ASN A 262 -21.05 17.57 -9.11
C ASN A 262 -20.79 16.16 -8.52
N CYS A 263 -21.85 15.43 -8.17
CA CYS A 263 -21.73 14.07 -7.64
C CYS A 263 -21.63 13.02 -8.74
N HIS A 264 -20.95 11.91 -8.42
CA HIS A 264 -20.92 10.74 -9.28
C HIS A 264 -22.30 10.08 -9.38
N LYS A 265 -22.57 9.37 -10.49
CA LYS A 265 -23.86 8.69 -10.74
C LYS A 265 -24.24 7.69 -9.63
N SER A 266 -23.27 7.14 -8.90
CA SER A 266 -23.53 6.26 -7.75
C SER A 266 -24.25 6.96 -6.60
N ILE A 267 -24.02 8.26 -6.39
CA ILE A 267 -24.74 9.06 -5.39
C ILE A 267 -26.20 9.24 -5.82
N LEU A 268 -26.43 9.57 -7.08
CA LEU A 268 -27.80 9.62 -7.65
C LEU A 268 -28.52 8.27 -7.50
N HIS A 269 -27.83 7.16 -7.79
CA HIS A 269 -28.40 5.82 -7.57
C HIS A 269 -28.73 5.59 -6.09
N SER A 270 -27.86 6.03 -5.18
CA SER A 270 -28.08 5.90 -3.73
C SER A 270 -29.30 6.69 -3.27
N ILE A 271 -29.49 7.92 -3.77
CA ILE A 271 -30.69 8.74 -3.50
C ILE A 271 -31.95 8.01 -3.98
N ILE A 272 -31.94 7.46 -5.20
CA ILE A 272 -33.08 6.71 -5.76
C ILE A 272 -33.40 5.48 -4.91
N MET A 273 -32.38 4.71 -4.51
CA MET A 273 -32.55 3.45 -3.78
C MET A 273 -33.00 3.66 -2.33
N THR A 274 -32.49 4.70 -1.66
CA THR A 274 -32.86 5.06 -0.28
C THR A 274 -34.20 5.79 -0.22
N GLY A 275 -34.56 6.54 -1.27
CA GLY A 275 -35.71 7.44 -1.25
C GLY A 275 -35.47 8.70 -0.42
N ALA A 276 -34.20 9.11 -0.29
CA ALA A 276 -33.81 10.35 0.38
C ALA A 276 -34.26 11.59 -0.41
N ILE A 277 -34.37 12.73 0.27
CA ILE A 277 -34.74 14.02 -0.32
C ILE A 277 -33.47 14.87 -0.48
N PRO A 278 -32.97 15.08 -1.71
CA PRO A 278 -31.73 15.80 -1.91
C PRO A 278 -31.93 17.33 -1.90
N LEU A 279 -31.03 17.99 -1.18
CA LEU A 279 -30.78 19.43 -1.21
C LEU A 279 -29.41 19.63 -1.85
N TYR A 280 -29.31 20.40 -2.93
CA TYR A 280 -28.07 20.48 -3.71
C TYR A 280 -27.16 21.62 -3.27
N LEU A 281 -25.87 21.30 -3.12
CA LEU A 281 -24.78 22.26 -3.05
C LEU A 281 -24.35 22.61 -4.48
N CYS A 282 -24.39 23.89 -4.83
CA CYS A 282 -24.08 24.34 -6.19
C CYS A 282 -22.61 24.75 -6.32
N PRO A 283 -21.77 23.99 -7.05
CA PRO A 283 -20.40 24.38 -7.32
C PRO A 283 -20.34 25.56 -8.31
N GLU A 284 -19.25 26.32 -8.23
CA GLU A 284 -18.94 27.33 -9.24
C GLU A 284 -18.40 26.69 -10.53
N ARG A 285 -18.22 27.49 -11.58
CA ARG A 285 -17.51 27.08 -12.79
C ARG A 285 -16.81 28.28 -13.42
N ASN A 286 -15.71 28.03 -14.11
CA ASN A 286 -15.07 29.06 -14.93
C ASN A 286 -15.68 29.13 -16.34
N GLU A 287 -15.22 30.09 -17.15
CA GLU A 287 -15.66 30.32 -18.54
C GLU A 287 -15.37 29.16 -19.50
N LEU A 288 -14.43 28.27 -19.15
CA LEU A 288 -14.09 27.08 -19.93
C LEU A 288 -15.02 25.89 -19.61
N GLY A 289 -15.86 26.02 -18.58
CA GLY A 289 -16.75 24.96 -18.12
C GLY A 289 -16.13 24.00 -17.12
N ILE A 290 -14.91 24.27 -16.62
CA ILE A 290 -14.31 23.50 -15.53
C ILE A 290 -15.12 23.78 -14.27
N ILE A 291 -15.56 22.71 -13.61
CA ILE A 291 -16.34 22.81 -12.38
C ILE A 291 -15.39 23.13 -11.22
N GLY A 292 -15.66 24.29 -10.58
CA GLY A 292 -14.96 24.79 -9.42
C GLY A 292 -15.45 24.17 -8.11
N PRO A 293 -14.89 24.61 -6.98
CA PRO A 293 -15.39 24.20 -5.67
C PRO A 293 -16.78 24.79 -5.37
N ILE A 294 -17.49 24.15 -4.46
CA ILE A 294 -18.65 24.70 -3.77
C ILE A 294 -18.18 25.89 -2.90
N PRO A 295 -18.79 27.09 -3.04
CA PRO A 295 -18.46 28.24 -2.19
C PRO A 295 -18.67 27.93 -0.71
N LEU A 296 -17.82 28.48 0.16
CA LEU A 296 -17.91 28.22 1.60
C LEU A 296 -19.28 28.60 2.20
N SER A 297 -19.93 29.63 1.64
CA SER A 297 -21.28 30.08 2.05
C SER A 297 -22.37 29.03 1.82
N GLU A 298 -22.18 28.07 0.90
CA GLU A 298 -23.16 26.99 0.68
C GLU A 298 -23.22 26.01 1.86
N PHE A 299 -22.17 25.94 2.70
CA PHE A 299 -22.09 25.07 3.86
C PHE A 299 -22.64 25.69 5.15
N SER A 300 -23.02 26.97 5.14
CA SER A 300 -23.53 27.64 6.35
C SER A 300 -24.93 27.16 6.73
N LYS A 301 -25.25 27.23 8.02
CA LYS A 301 -26.57 26.89 8.56
C LYS A 301 -27.70 27.67 7.88
N GLU A 302 -27.48 28.95 7.60
CA GLU A 302 -28.44 29.82 6.93
C GLU A 302 -28.70 29.36 5.49
N SER A 303 -27.65 28.99 4.76
CA SER A 303 -27.79 28.48 3.39
C SER A 303 -28.51 27.15 3.37
N ILE A 304 -28.17 26.23 4.28
CA ILE A 304 -28.83 24.93 4.43
C ILE A 304 -30.31 25.12 4.76
N GLN A 305 -30.65 25.97 5.74
CA GLN A 305 -32.04 26.27 6.10
C GLN A 305 -32.81 26.87 4.93
N ALA A 306 -32.22 27.80 4.19
CA ALA A 306 -32.85 28.37 3.00
C ALA A 306 -33.15 27.31 1.93
N LYS A 307 -32.26 26.31 1.73
CA LYS A 307 -32.50 25.19 0.82
C LYS A 307 -33.63 24.27 1.31
N ILE A 308 -33.71 24.03 2.62
CA ILE A 308 -34.81 23.26 3.24
C ILE A 308 -36.14 23.98 2.98
N ASP A 309 -36.23 25.26 3.31
CA ASP A 309 -37.46 26.07 3.19
C ASP A 309 -37.93 26.18 1.73
N ALA A 310 -36.98 26.28 0.79
CA ALA A 310 -37.28 26.36 -0.63
C ALA A 310 -37.71 25.02 -1.25
N SER A 311 -37.37 23.87 -0.64
CA SER A 311 -37.63 22.56 -1.20
C SER A 311 -39.08 22.10 -0.98
N PRO A 312 -39.89 21.91 -2.04
CA PRO A 312 -41.25 21.38 -1.90
C PRO A 312 -41.28 19.98 -1.30
N LEU A 313 -40.21 19.21 -1.52
CA LEU A 313 -40.08 17.84 -1.02
C LEU A 313 -39.79 17.81 0.49
N ALA A 314 -39.20 18.87 1.06
CA ALA A 314 -38.90 18.96 2.49
C ALA A 314 -40.07 19.50 3.33
N ARG A 315 -41.20 19.90 2.72
CA ARG A 315 -42.34 20.48 3.44
C ARG A 315 -42.92 19.51 4.47
N GLY A 316 -43.12 20.01 5.70
CA GLY A 316 -43.66 19.23 6.80
C GLY A 316 -42.68 18.21 7.40
N ARG A 317 -41.39 18.27 7.03
CA ARG A 317 -40.33 17.44 7.60
C ARG A 317 -39.53 18.22 8.65
N ALA A 318 -38.88 17.49 9.55
CA ALA A 318 -37.94 18.10 10.47
C ALA A 318 -36.76 18.68 9.68
N PRO A 319 -36.28 19.90 10.00
CA PRO A 319 -35.17 20.54 9.29
C PRO A 319 -33.82 19.98 9.76
N LYS A 320 -33.66 18.65 9.69
CA LYS A 320 -32.44 17.96 10.09
C LYS A 320 -31.86 17.22 8.89
N VAL A 321 -30.63 17.57 8.52
CA VAL A 321 -29.91 16.92 7.42
C VAL A 321 -29.14 15.73 7.96
N LYS A 322 -29.40 14.56 7.39
CA LYS A 322 -28.81 13.31 7.86
C LYS A 322 -27.36 13.13 7.39
N LEU A 323 -27.10 13.44 6.12
CA LEU A 323 -25.80 13.24 5.49
C LEU A 323 -25.51 14.37 4.50
N ALA A 324 -24.28 14.87 4.51
CA ALA A 324 -23.70 15.69 3.46
C ALA A 324 -22.71 14.86 2.64
N VAL A 325 -22.72 14.98 1.31
CA VAL A 325 -21.68 14.40 0.44
C VAL A 325 -21.01 15.47 -0.40
N VAL A 326 -19.67 15.45 -0.43
CA VAL A 326 -18.82 16.36 -1.21
C VAL A 326 -17.83 15.55 -2.04
N THR A 327 -17.74 15.81 -3.34
CA THR A 327 -16.73 15.18 -4.21
C THR A 327 -15.39 15.86 -4.00
N ASN A 328 -14.38 15.16 -3.44
CA ASN A 328 -13.07 15.75 -3.14
C ASN A 328 -11.89 14.84 -3.55
N SER A 329 -10.99 15.26 -4.43
CA SER A 329 -11.02 16.48 -5.23
C SER A 329 -12.13 16.47 -6.28
N THR A 330 -12.34 17.61 -6.94
CA THR A 330 -13.06 17.60 -8.23
C THR A 330 -12.29 16.75 -9.24
N TYR A 331 -12.97 16.39 -10.35
CA TYR A 331 -12.34 15.62 -11.43
C TYR A 331 -11.08 16.29 -11.97
N ASP A 332 -11.08 17.63 -12.06
CA ASP A 332 -9.98 18.43 -12.60
C ASP A 332 -8.89 18.75 -11.55
N GLY A 333 -8.94 18.16 -10.35
CA GLY A 333 -7.90 18.27 -9.33
C GLY A 333 -8.02 19.47 -8.39
N LEU A 334 -9.18 20.13 -8.34
CA LEU A 334 -9.43 21.19 -7.35
C LEU A 334 -9.77 20.53 -6.00
N CYS A 335 -8.91 20.74 -5.02
CA CYS A 335 -9.00 20.11 -3.70
C CYS A 335 -9.59 21.10 -2.69
N TYR A 336 -10.56 20.66 -1.89
CA TYR A 336 -11.13 21.49 -0.83
C TYR A 336 -10.16 21.61 0.35
N ASN A 337 -10.34 22.67 1.14
CA ASN A 337 -9.90 22.62 2.53
C ASN A 337 -10.96 21.82 3.31
N ALA A 338 -10.70 20.53 3.53
CA ALA A 338 -11.66 19.60 4.11
C ALA A 338 -11.99 19.98 5.56
N GLU A 339 -11.02 20.49 6.31
CA GLU A 339 -11.21 20.97 7.68
C GLU A 339 -12.16 22.16 7.73
N MET A 340 -12.00 23.14 6.82
CA MET A 340 -12.91 24.27 6.72
C MET A 340 -14.33 23.85 6.33
N VAL A 341 -14.48 22.88 5.43
CA VAL A 341 -15.80 22.34 5.06
C VAL A 341 -16.47 21.68 6.27
N LYS A 342 -15.73 20.85 7.02
CA LYS A 342 -16.21 20.20 8.23
C LYS A 342 -16.67 21.21 9.29
N GLN A 343 -15.84 22.21 9.57
CA GLN A 343 -16.14 23.27 10.54
C GLN A 343 -17.33 24.14 10.12
N ALA A 344 -17.46 24.47 8.83
CA ALA A 344 -18.58 25.26 8.33
C ALA A 344 -19.92 24.52 8.44
N LEU A 345 -19.91 23.20 8.22
CA LEU A 345 -21.08 22.35 8.38
C LEU A 345 -21.48 22.23 9.86
N GLY A 346 -20.51 22.02 10.76
CA GLY A 346 -20.74 21.88 12.20
C GLY A 346 -21.85 20.88 12.53
N ASP A 347 -22.74 21.23 13.46
CA ASP A 347 -23.88 20.41 13.87
C ASP A 347 -25.07 20.43 12.90
N SER A 348 -24.94 21.09 11.75
CA SER A 348 -26.03 21.20 10.76
C SER A 348 -26.28 19.88 10.02
N VAL A 349 -25.32 18.96 10.04
CA VAL A 349 -25.39 17.63 9.40
C VAL A 349 -24.83 16.57 10.36
N GLU A 350 -25.39 15.36 10.37
CA GLU A 350 -24.87 14.30 11.26
C GLU A 350 -23.61 13.63 10.70
N VAL A 351 -23.57 13.41 9.39
CA VAL A 351 -22.49 12.69 8.68
C VAL A 351 -21.99 13.50 7.50
N LEU A 352 -20.67 13.57 7.31
CA LEU A 352 -20.00 14.19 6.18
C LEU A 352 -19.20 13.15 5.39
N HIS A 353 -19.73 12.74 4.25
CA HIS A 353 -19.09 11.81 3.34
C HIS A 353 -18.27 12.55 2.28
N PHE A 354 -16.95 12.45 2.32
CA PHE A 354 -16.10 12.85 1.20
C PHE A 354 -15.99 11.71 0.18
N ASP A 355 -16.47 11.92 -1.06
CA ASP A 355 -16.27 10.97 -2.16
C ASP A 355 -14.89 11.21 -2.76
N GLU A 356 -13.89 10.52 -2.21
CA GLU A 356 -12.46 10.68 -2.55
C GLU A 356 -11.94 9.65 -3.56
N ALA A 357 -12.80 9.20 -4.48
CA ALA A 357 -12.47 8.19 -5.49
C ALA A 357 -11.22 8.53 -6.32
N TRP A 358 -10.97 9.82 -6.58
CA TRP A 358 -9.82 10.32 -7.35
C TRP A 358 -8.60 10.68 -6.49
N TYR A 359 -8.72 10.63 -5.15
CA TYR A 359 -7.87 11.41 -4.27
C TYR A 359 -7.32 10.64 -3.06
N ALA A 360 -7.47 9.32 -3.03
CA ALA A 360 -7.00 8.47 -1.93
C ALA A 360 -5.49 8.62 -1.60
N TYR A 361 -4.66 9.04 -2.56
CA TYR A 361 -3.22 9.23 -2.32
C TYR A 361 -2.89 10.45 -1.46
N ALA A 362 -3.85 11.34 -1.22
CA ALA A 362 -3.66 12.56 -0.42
C ALA A 362 -3.12 12.26 0.99
N ALA A 363 -3.48 11.11 1.56
CA ALA A 363 -3.00 10.63 2.85
C ALA A 363 -1.47 10.48 2.96
N PHE A 364 -0.76 10.37 1.83
CA PHE A 364 0.66 10.01 1.81
C PHE A 364 1.60 11.16 1.45
N HIS A 365 1.11 12.39 1.35
CA HIS A 365 1.97 13.55 1.04
C HIS A 365 1.56 14.81 1.79
N GLU A 366 2.52 15.46 2.45
CA GLU A 366 2.30 16.64 3.31
C GLU A 366 1.65 17.84 2.60
N PHE A 367 1.88 17.97 1.30
CA PHE A 367 1.22 18.98 0.44
C PHE A 367 -0.31 18.97 0.56
N TYR A 368 -0.92 17.82 0.87
CA TYR A 368 -2.36 17.67 0.99
C TYR A 368 -2.87 17.73 2.44
N ALA A 369 -2.04 18.13 3.40
CA ALA A 369 -2.46 18.30 4.79
C ALA A 369 -3.72 19.19 4.89
N GLY A 370 -4.73 18.71 5.64
CA GLY A 370 -6.03 19.38 5.83
C GLY A 370 -6.95 19.41 4.60
N ARG A 371 -6.62 18.68 3.52
CA ARG A 371 -7.36 18.72 2.24
C ARG A 371 -8.09 17.44 1.88
N TYR A 372 -8.08 16.43 2.74
CA TYR A 372 -8.79 15.15 2.55
C TYR A 372 -9.52 14.75 3.83
N GLY A 373 -10.52 13.89 3.74
CA GLY A 373 -11.45 13.57 4.84
C GLY A 373 -10.75 13.06 6.10
N MET A 374 -9.87 12.05 5.95
CA MET A 374 -9.08 11.50 7.07
C MET A 374 -7.95 12.41 7.54
N GLY A 375 -7.74 13.55 6.88
CA GLY A 375 -6.80 14.60 7.30
C GLY A 375 -7.44 15.65 8.20
N THR A 376 -8.71 15.49 8.57
CA THR A 376 -9.46 16.39 9.47
C THR A 376 -9.33 15.97 10.93
N GLN A 377 -9.51 16.91 11.86
CA GLN A 377 -9.48 16.62 13.30
C GLN A 377 -10.87 16.33 13.84
N TYR A 378 -11.00 15.40 14.80
CA TYR A 378 -12.26 15.15 15.48
C TYR A 378 -12.63 16.31 16.43
N ASP A 379 -13.91 16.68 16.43
CA ASP A 379 -14.51 17.69 17.30
C ASP A 379 -15.96 17.25 17.60
N GLU A 380 -16.39 17.37 18.87
CA GLU A 380 -17.71 16.94 19.34
C GLU A 380 -18.87 17.73 18.69
N HIS A 381 -18.57 18.93 18.18
CA HIS A 381 -19.54 19.81 17.50
C HIS A 381 -19.45 19.74 15.97
N SER A 382 -18.72 18.77 15.43
CA SER A 382 -18.52 18.56 14.00
C SER A 382 -19.15 17.25 13.54
N PRO A 383 -19.48 17.11 12.24
CA PRO A 383 -20.09 15.88 11.73
C PRO A 383 -19.11 14.71 11.80
N LEU A 384 -19.66 13.50 11.87
CA LEU A 384 -18.90 12.26 11.67
C LEU A 384 -18.42 12.20 10.22
N VAL A 385 -17.10 12.10 10.02
CA VAL A 385 -16.47 12.04 8.69
C VAL A 385 -16.23 10.61 8.26
#